data_AF-A0A952NUZ5-F1
#
_entry.id   AF-A0A952NUZ5-F1
#
_cell.length_a   1.000
_cell.length_b   1.000
_cell.length_c   1.000
_cell.angle_alpha   90.00
_cell.angle_beta   90.00
_cell.angle_gamma   90.00
#
_symmetry.space_group_name_H-M   'P 1'
#
loop_
_entity.id
_entity.type
_entity.pdbx_description
1 polymer ?
#
loop_
_entity_poly.entity_id
_entity_poly.type
_entity_poly.pdbx_seq_one_letter_code
_entity_poly.pdbx_strand_id
1 'polypeptide(L)'
;MAFGALFAFNHTHAANSYKVDPAATVTISELGYCREVTNNHASRALFVPTRTSTEFLSFINNKPAYVNLSLCCPTGYVLIPGNGTYGTSNFCMMQFEAKNVSGVATSQASVSPWHSISHYDARRRCQALGTGYDLPSNNHWQTMARNVELVAANWSSGTVGSGCLYIGNAGVSGVCSYNGTGAPNYETGTSGTNRARARLRLSNGQEIWDVSANVAEHIAGVYDANTSFVGGNVVNIDAPHKSVFGPSGTYSAASCAASSTDSTGGLCGLGWYGYGSAPALHPTKPMLEVVT
;
A
#
# COMPACT_ATOMS: atom_id res chain seq x y z
N MET A 1 1.89 -6.75 54.59
CA MET A 1 2.44 -5.88 53.53
C MET A 1 2.34 -6.63 52.21
N ALA A 2 1.54 -6.10 51.28
CA ALA A 2 1.68 -6.21 49.83
C ALA A 2 0.39 -5.63 49.21
N PHE A 3 0.42 -4.34 48.89
CA PHE A 3 -0.60 -3.71 48.06
C PHE A 3 -0.35 -4.13 46.61
N GLY A 4 -1.23 -4.95 46.05
CA GLY A 4 -1.26 -5.24 44.61
C GLY A 4 -2.08 -4.16 43.90
N ALA A 5 -1.41 -3.26 43.19
CA ALA A 5 -2.08 -2.30 42.32
C ALA A 5 -2.66 -3.02 41.09
N LEU A 6 -3.98 -3.15 41.05
CA LEU A 6 -4.73 -3.58 39.88
C LEU A 6 -4.76 -2.41 38.89
N PHE A 7 -3.90 -2.43 37.87
CA PHE A 7 -4.04 -1.50 36.74
C PHE A 7 -5.22 -1.93 35.88
N ALA A 8 -6.40 -1.39 36.20
CA ALA A 8 -7.52 -1.37 35.28
C ALA A 8 -7.14 -0.43 34.12
N PHE A 9 -6.89 -0.98 32.94
CA PHE A 9 -6.96 -0.20 31.71
C PHE A 9 -8.42 0.16 31.49
N ASN A 10 -8.85 1.31 32.04
CA ASN A 10 -10.05 1.95 31.57
C ASN A 10 -9.82 2.27 30.09
N HIS A 11 -10.51 1.58 29.19
CA HIS A 11 -10.81 2.13 27.87
C HIS A 11 -11.75 3.32 28.11
N THR A 12 -11.20 4.45 28.54
CA THR A 12 -11.88 5.72 28.48
C THR A 12 -12.10 6.00 27.00
N HIS A 13 -13.35 5.85 26.54
CA HIS A 13 -13.79 6.46 25.29
C HIS A 13 -13.26 7.89 25.26
N ALA A 14 -12.33 8.18 24.35
CA ALA A 14 -11.76 9.50 24.19
C ALA A 14 -12.91 10.51 24.04
N ALA A 15 -12.77 11.68 24.66
CA ALA A 15 -13.78 12.73 24.63
C ALA A 15 -14.31 12.95 23.19
N ASN A 16 -15.59 13.37 23.05
CA ASN A 16 -16.25 13.67 21.76
C ASN A 16 -15.52 14.72 20.87
N SER A 17 -14.36 15.19 21.32
CA SER A 17 -13.43 16.07 20.63
C SER A 17 -11.99 15.86 21.14
N TYR A 18 -11.00 16.12 20.28
CA TYR A 18 -9.59 16.23 20.68
C TYR A 18 -9.26 17.68 21.01
N LYS A 19 -8.58 17.90 22.12
CA LYS A 19 -7.93 19.18 22.41
C LYS A 19 -6.52 19.17 21.82
N VAL A 20 -6.21 20.16 20.98
CA VAL A 20 -4.88 20.38 20.41
C VAL A 20 -4.36 21.70 20.95
N ASP A 21 -3.36 21.63 21.83
CA ASP A 21 -2.79 22.82 22.45
C ASP A 21 -2.07 23.74 21.43
N PRO A 22 -1.83 25.01 21.75
CA PRO A 22 -1.08 25.93 20.90
C PRO A 22 0.28 25.35 20.50
N ALA A 23 0.63 25.46 19.21
CA ALA A 23 1.85 24.89 18.62
C ALA A 23 2.00 23.36 18.76
N ALA A 24 0.93 22.64 19.12
CA ALA A 24 0.94 21.19 19.21
C ALA A 24 0.43 20.52 17.93
N THR A 25 0.90 19.29 17.72
CA THR A 25 0.37 18.37 16.72
C THR A 25 -0.18 17.14 17.43
N VAL A 26 -1.38 16.71 17.02
CA VAL A 26 -1.96 15.44 17.45
C VAL A 26 -2.33 14.58 16.25
N THR A 27 -2.17 13.27 16.39
CA THR A 27 -2.65 12.29 15.41
C THR A 27 -4.03 11.83 15.83
N ILE A 28 -5.02 12.03 14.97
CA ILE A 28 -6.40 11.57 15.17
C ILE A 28 -6.67 10.47 14.16
N SER A 29 -6.80 9.24 14.63
CA SER A 29 -7.01 8.04 13.80
C SER A 29 -8.26 7.29 14.24
N GLU A 30 -9.42 7.76 13.82
CA GLU A 30 -10.72 7.18 14.15
C GLU A 30 -11.77 7.44 13.07
N LEU A 31 -12.93 6.78 13.19
CA LEU A 31 -14.09 7.00 12.31
C LEU A 31 -13.78 6.77 10.81
N GLY A 32 -12.77 5.95 10.51
CA GLY A 32 -12.32 5.68 9.13
C GLY A 32 -11.31 6.70 8.58
N TYR A 33 -10.91 7.69 9.37
CA TYR A 33 -9.97 8.74 8.95
C TYR A 33 -8.72 8.75 9.82
N CYS A 34 -7.61 9.16 9.23
CA CYS A 34 -6.39 9.46 9.96
C CYS A 34 -5.87 10.84 9.53
N ARG A 35 -5.79 11.79 10.46
CA ARG A 35 -5.18 13.12 10.20
C ARG A 35 -4.22 13.51 11.32
N GLU A 36 -3.07 14.05 10.94
CA GLU A 36 -2.26 14.87 11.84
C GLU A 36 -2.84 16.29 11.83
N VAL A 37 -3.20 16.78 13.02
CA VAL A 37 -3.76 18.10 13.22
C VAL A 37 -2.75 18.95 13.97
N THR A 38 -2.20 19.94 13.28
CA THR A 38 -1.28 20.91 13.87
C THR A 38 -2.01 22.22 14.12
N ASN A 39 -2.04 22.65 15.39
CA ASN A 39 -2.59 23.93 15.79
C ASN A 39 -1.50 25.01 15.81
N ASN A 40 -1.41 25.82 14.75
CA ASN A 40 -0.42 26.91 14.68
C ASN A 40 -0.93 28.21 15.33
N HIS A 41 -2.02 28.17 16.11
CA HIS A 41 -2.44 29.36 16.85
C HIS A 41 -1.45 29.64 17.99
N ALA A 42 -1.12 30.92 18.20
CA ALA A 42 -0.12 31.34 19.19
C ALA A 42 -0.51 31.02 20.65
N SER A 43 -1.80 31.11 20.99
CA SER A 43 -2.26 31.03 22.40
C SER A 43 -3.58 30.30 22.66
N ARG A 44 -4.27 29.76 21.64
CA ARG A 44 -5.60 29.16 21.80
C ARG A 44 -5.55 27.68 21.49
N ALA A 45 -6.12 26.87 22.38
CA ALA A 45 -6.35 25.47 22.09
C ALA A 45 -7.43 25.32 21.01
N LEU A 46 -7.24 24.32 20.15
CA LEU A 46 -8.18 23.89 19.14
C LEU A 46 -8.95 22.68 19.67
N PHE A 47 -10.25 22.63 19.42
CA PHE A 47 -11.07 21.44 19.68
C PHE A 47 -11.51 20.85 18.35
N VAL A 48 -11.05 19.64 18.07
CA VAL A 48 -11.37 18.90 16.85
C VAL A 48 -12.54 17.97 17.15
N PRO A 49 -13.71 18.16 16.53
CA PRO A 49 -14.86 17.31 16.81
C PRO A 49 -14.70 15.93 16.16
N THR A 50 -14.92 14.88 16.95
CA THR A 50 -14.78 13.48 16.51
C THR A 50 -15.95 12.61 16.96
N ARG A 51 -17.11 13.21 17.22
CA ARG A 51 -18.30 12.45 17.64
C ARG A 51 -18.89 11.60 16.52
N THR A 52 -18.81 12.06 15.27
CA THR A 52 -19.28 11.34 14.08
C THR A 52 -18.33 11.60 12.91
N SER A 53 -18.29 10.67 11.94
CA SER A 53 -17.52 10.84 10.70
C SER A 53 -17.92 12.10 9.95
N THR A 54 -19.21 12.45 9.93
CA THR A 54 -19.73 13.68 9.32
C THR A 54 -19.18 14.93 9.97
N GLU A 55 -19.14 14.97 11.31
CA GLU A 55 -18.64 16.13 12.05
C GLU A 55 -17.13 16.31 11.84
N PHE A 56 -16.37 15.21 11.88
CA PHE A 56 -14.95 15.25 11.64
C PHE A 56 -14.63 15.67 10.20
N LEU A 57 -15.35 15.13 9.21
CA LEU A 57 -15.20 15.52 7.81
C LEU A 57 -15.57 17.00 7.58
N SER A 58 -16.61 17.49 8.25
CA SER A 58 -16.97 18.91 8.21
C SER A 58 -15.84 19.79 8.75
N PHE A 59 -15.20 19.39 9.86
CA PHE A 59 -14.02 20.07 10.39
C PHE A 59 -12.84 20.04 9.40
N ILE A 60 -12.55 18.88 8.78
CA ILE A 60 -11.48 18.75 7.78
C ILE A 60 -11.69 19.72 6.62
N ASN A 61 -12.92 19.80 6.11
CA ASN A 61 -13.28 20.62 4.96
C ASN A 61 -13.36 22.12 5.29
N ASN A 62 -13.65 22.48 6.55
CA ASN A 62 -13.86 23.86 7.01
C ASN A 62 -12.87 24.27 8.10
N LYS A 63 -11.66 23.69 8.10
CA LYS A 63 -10.66 23.94 9.14
C LYS A 63 -10.32 25.44 9.25
N PRO A 64 -10.05 25.97 10.45
CA PRO A 64 -9.52 27.32 10.58
C PRO A 64 -8.19 27.50 9.86
N ALA A 65 -7.89 28.72 9.40
CA ALA A 65 -6.67 29.01 8.62
C ALA A 65 -5.36 28.69 9.36
N TYR A 66 -5.35 28.80 10.69
CA TYR A 66 -4.20 28.48 11.54
C TYR A 66 -4.00 26.97 11.77
N VAL A 67 -4.91 26.12 11.29
CA VAL A 67 -4.81 24.66 11.42
C VAL A 67 -4.18 24.09 10.17
N ASN A 68 -3.10 23.33 10.32
CA ASN A 68 -2.57 22.48 9.25
C ASN A 68 -3.08 21.06 9.45
N LEU A 69 -3.58 20.46 8.37
CA LEU A 69 -3.96 19.05 8.33
C LEU A 69 -3.00 18.32 7.42
N SER A 70 -2.52 17.17 7.86
CA SER A 70 -1.78 16.23 7.02
C SER A 70 -2.41 14.85 7.15
N LEU A 71 -2.33 14.05 6.08
CA LEU A 71 -2.76 12.66 6.11
C LEU A 71 -1.77 11.87 6.99
N CYS A 72 -2.28 11.15 7.98
CA CYS A 72 -1.55 10.03 8.59
C CYS A 72 -2.12 8.72 8.09
N CYS A 73 -1.42 7.62 8.36
CA CYS A 73 -1.89 6.29 8.01
C CYS A 73 -2.14 5.43 9.25
N PRO A 74 -3.24 4.65 9.26
CA PRO A 74 -3.51 3.70 10.34
C PRO A 74 -2.37 2.70 10.52
N THR A 75 -2.32 2.04 11.68
CA THR A 75 -1.37 0.94 11.91
C THR A 75 -1.48 -0.12 10.81
N GLY A 76 -0.34 -0.52 10.26
CA GLY A 76 -0.28 -1.46 9.13
C GLY A 76 -0.44 -0.81 7.77
N TYR A 77 -0.54 0.52 7.68
CA TYR A 77 -0.59 1.27 6.43
C TYR A 77 0.58 2.25 6.31
N VAL A 78 1.01 2.49 5.07
CA VAL A 78 2.06 3.44 4.71
C VAL A 78 1.47 4.57 3.86
N LEU A 79 2.01 5.78 4.02
CA LEU A 79 1.65 6.94 3.22
C LEU A 79 2.29 6.80 1.85
N ILE A 80 1.49 6.78 0.80
CA ILE A 80 1.94 6.86 -0.57
C ILE A 80 1.86 8.33 -1.00
N PRO A 81 3.00 8.96 -1.34
CA PRO A 81 2.99 10.30 -1.93
C PRO A 81 2.20 10.31 -3.23
N GLY A 82 1.27 11.25 -3.37
CA GLY A 82 0.42 11.39 -4.54
C GLY A 82 1.20 11.69 -5.82
N ASN A 83 0.56 11.46 -6.97
CA ASN A 83 1.14 11.70 -8.28
C ASN A 83 0.11 12.35 -9.21
N GLY A 84 0.38 13.61 -9.58
CA GLY A 84 -0.48 14.39 -10.47
C GLY A 84 -0.71 13.76 -11.85
N THR A 85 0.23 12.95 -12.36
CA THR A 85 0.05 12.22 -13.63
C THR A 85 -1.09 11.21 -13.54
N TYR A 86 -1.28 10.56 -12.38
CA TYR A 86 -2.37 9.61 -12.13
C TYR A 86 -3.57 10.26 -11.45
N GLY A 87 -3.55 11.59 -11.24
CA GLY A 87 -4.60 12.34 -10.56
C GLY A 87 -4.77 11.96 -9.09
N THR A 88 -3.75 11.41 -8.44
CA THR A 88 -3.81 10.97 -7.04
C THR A 88 -3.25 12.02 -6.10
N SER A 89 -3.92 12.24 -4.97
CA SER A 89 -3.34 12.93 -3.80
C SER A 89 -2.60 11.91 -2.93
N ASN A 90 -2.00 12.34 -1.82
CA ASN A 90 -1.48 11.38 -0.84
C ASN A 90 -2.62 10.46 -0.37
N PHE A 91 -2.33 9.17 -0.26
CA PHE A 91 -3.25 8.17 0.27
C PHE A 91 -2.48 7.17 1.11
N CYS A 92 -3.18 6.40 1.93
CA CYS A 92 -2.58 5.31 2.68
C CYS A 92 -2.77 4.01 1.95
N MET A 93 -1.78 3.14 2.01
CA MET A 93 -1.84 1.82 1.40
C MET A 93 -1.36 0.78 2.41
N MET A 94 -1.89 -0.45 2.41
CA MET A 94 -1.38 -1.47 3.32
C MET A 94 0.14 -1.62 3.18
N GLN A 95 0.84 -1.78 4.30
CA GLN A 95 2.30 -1.98 4.29
C GLN A 95 2.69 -3.37 3.77
N PHE A 96 1.87 -4.36 4.09
CA PHE A 96 2.04 -5.77 3.74
C PHE A 96 0.79 -6.22 2.98
N GLU A 97 0.92 -7.24 2.13
CA GLU A 97 -0.25 -7.87 1.52
C GLU A 97 -1.23 -8.31 2.61
N ALA A 98 -2.54 -8.14 2.39
CA ALA A 98 -3.54 -8.43 3.40
C ALA A 98 -3.53 -9.92 3.83
N LYS A 99 -3.75 -10.14 5.12
CA LYS A 99 -3.86 -11.45 5.75
C LYS A 99 -5.30 -11.69 6.21
N ASN A 100 -5.68 -12.98 6.32
CA ASN A 100 -6.99 -13.37 6.85
C ASN A 100 -6.88 -13.53 8.36
N VAL A 101 -7.24 -12.49 9.10
CA VAL A 101 -7.29 -12.57 10.56
C VAL A 101 -8.75 -12.67 10.98
N SER A 102 -9.23 -13.89 11.16
CA SER A 102 -10.63 -14.17 11.55
C SER A 102 -11.67 -13.54 10.61
N GLY A 103 -11.39 -13.51 9.31
CA GLY A 103 -12.25 -12.92 8.29
C GLY A 103 -12.07 -11.41 8.09
N VAL A 104 -11.13 -10.78 8.79
CA VAL A 104 -10.81 -9.35 8.63
C VAL A 104 -9.53 -9.22 7.81
N ALA A 105 -9.59 -8.40 6.74
CA ALA A 105 -8.41 -8.07 5.94
C ALA A 105 -7.45 -7.25 6.81
N THR A 106 -6.29 -7.82 7.14
CA THR A 106 -5.35 -7.19 8.09
C THR A 106 -3.97 -7.11 7.47
N SER A 107 -3.39 -5.92 7.45
CA SER A 107 -2.00 -5.72 7.05
C SER A 107 -1.09 -5.94 8.24
N GLN A 108 -0.36 -7.05 8.21
CA GLN A 108 0.62 -7.43 9.21
C GLN A 108 1.67 -8.32 8.58
N ALA A 109 2.88 -8.28 9.13
CA ALA A 109 3.98 -9.11 8.67
C ALA A 109 3.70 -10.61 8.89
N SER A 110 3.02 -10.96 9.98
CA SER A 110 2.71 -12.34 10.32
C SER A 110 1.48 -12.87 9.57
N VAL A 111 1.42 -14.18 9.36
CA VAL A 111 0.41 -14.95 8.62
C VAL A 111 0.61 -14.87 7.10
N SER A 112 0.38 -15.99 6.41
CA SER A 112 0.44 -16.04 4.94
C SER A 112 -0.58 -15.07 4.31
N PRO A 113 -0.26 -14.45 3.17
CA PRO A 113 -1.23 -13.62 2.45
C PRO A 113 -2.52 -14.37 2.18
N TRP A 114 -3.65 -13.66 2.24
CA TRP A 114 -4.98 -14.27 2.11
C TRP A 114 -5.36 -14.58 0.66
N HIS A 115 -4.69 -15.53 0.05
CA HIS A 115 -4.97 -15.91 -1.33
C HIS A 115 -6.33 -16.64 -1.49
N SER A 116 -6.72 -16.90 -2.74
CA SER A 116 -7.90 -17.69 -3.11
C SER A 116 -9.22 -17.05 -2.66
N ILE A 117 -9.34 -15.73 -2.85
CA ILE A 117 -10.54 -14.93 -2.63
C ILE A 117 -11.03 -14.38 -3.98
N SER A 118 -12.35 -14.28 -4.15
CA SER A 118 -12.91 -13.65 -5.36
C SER A 118 -12.67 -12.14 -5.32
N HIS A 119 -12.57 -11.47 -6.48
CA HIS A 119 -12.44 -10.01 -6.54
C HIS A 119 -13.58 -9.29 -5.79
N TYR A 120 -14.82 -9.80 -5.95
CA TYR A 120 -16.00 -9.28 -5.27
C TYR A 120 -15.87 -9.39 -3.75
N ASP A 121 -15.50 -10.57 -3.25
CA ASP A 121 -15.34 -10.78 -1.81
C ASP A 121 -14.16 -9.98 -1.27
N ALA A 122 -13.05 -9.93 -1.99
CA ALA A 122 -11.88 -9.12 -1.65
C ALA A 122 -12.31 -7.68 -1.43
N ARG A 123 -12.92 -7.03 -2.44
CA ARG A 123 -13.41 -5.65 -2.34
C ARG A 123 -14.33 -5.45 -1.14
N ARG A 124 -15.28 -6.37 -0.94
CA ARG A 124 -16.22 -6.33 0.17
C ARG A 124 -15.52 -6.42 1.54
N ARG A 125 -14.43 -7.18 1.66
CA ARG A 125 -13.65 -7.28 2.92
C ARG A 125 -12.92 -5.99 3.26
N CYS A 126 -12.33 -5.30 2.28
CA CYS A 126 -11.72 -3.98 2.52
C CYS A 126 -12.74 -2.91 2.86
N GLN A 127 -13.84 -2.83 2.10
CA GLN A 127 -14.92 -1.89 2.40
C GLN A 127 -15.56 -2.13 3.79
N ALA A 128 -15.47 -3.35 4.32
CA ALA A 128 -15.91 -3.67 5.68
C ALA A 128 -14.98 -3.14 6.78
N LEU A 129 -13.75 -2.71 6.46
CA LEU A 129 -12.86 -2.05 7.44
C LEU A 129 -13.37 -0.65 7.82
N GLY A 130 -14.17 -0.02 6.96
CA GLY A 130 -14.88 1.21 7.27
C GLY A 130 -14.91 2.20 6.11
N THR A 131 -15.42 3.40 6.41
CA THR A 131 -15.39 4.53 5.46
C THR A 131 -13.94 4.88 5.11
N GLY A 132 -13.69 5.12 3.81
CA GLY A 132 -12.37 5.48 3.30
C GLY A 132 -11.56 4.31 2.77
N TYR A 133 -11.94 3.07 3.11
CA TYR A 133 -11.25 1.84 2.74
C TYR A 133 -11.82 1.20 1.47
N ASP A 134 -10.98 0.87 0.49
CA ASP A 134 -11.35 0.09 -0.70
C ASP A 134 -10.10 -0.61 -1.29
N LEU A 135 -10.32 -1.47 -2.28
CA LEU A 135 -9.28 -1.87 -3.21
C LEU A 135 -8.55 -0.66 -3.80
N PRO A 136 -7.24 -0.77 -4.10
CA PRO A 136 -6.55 0.29 -4.82
C PRO A 136 -7.15 0.39 -6.22
N SER A 137 -7.46 1.61 -6.67
CA SER A 137 -7.69 1.82 -8.09
C SER A 137 -6.40 1.56 -8.86
N ASN A 138 -6.50 1.37 -10.18
CA ASN A 138 -5.29 1.29 -11.00
C ASN A 138 -4.42 2.54 -10.84
N ASN A 139 -5.02 3.73 -10.73
CA ASN A 139 -4.26 4.98 -10.51
C ASN A 139 -3.52 4.99 -9.17
N HIS A 140 -4.12 4.49 -8.10
CA HIS A 140 -3.45 4.35 -6.80
C HIS A 140 -2.30 3.33 -6.89
N TRP A 141 -2.55 2.17 -7.52
CA TRP A 141 -1.52 1.15 -7.74
C TRP A 141 -0.31 1.70 -8.51
N GLN A 142 -0.56 2.36 -9.64
CA GLN A 142 0.49 2.96 -10.46
C GLN A 142 1.21 4.10 -9.74
N THR A 143 0.52 4.87 -8.89
CA THR A 143 1.14 5.91 -8.07
C THR A 143 2.18 5.32 -7.13
N MET A 144 1.83 4.25 -6.41
CA MET A 144 2.76 3.53 -5.53
C MET A 144 3.92 2.94 -6.34
N ALA A 145 3.64 2.20 -7.43
CA ALA A 145 4.67 1.57 -8.24
C ALA A 145 5.69 2.61 -8.78
N ARG A 146 5.19 3.75 -9.28
CA ARG A 146 5.99 4.89 -9.71
C ARG A 146 6.85 5.46 -8.58
N ASN A 147 6.30 5.58 -7.38
CA ASN A 147 7.06 6.08 -6.24
C ASN A 147 8.26 5.17 -5.93
N VAL A 148 8.02 3.85 -5.90
CA VAL A 148 9.05 2.84 -5.64
C VAL A 148 10.15 2.85 -6.72
N GLU A 149 9.78 2.94 -8.00
CA GLU A 149 10.72 2.95 -9.13
C GLU A 149 11.69 4.13 -9.09
N LEU A 150 11.27 5.26 -8.55
CA LEU A 150 12.10 6.48 -8.45
C LEU A 150 13.06 6.49 -7.27
N VAL A 151 13.06 5.45 -6.44
CA VAL A 151 13.91 5.36 -5.24
C VAL A 151 15.11 4.45 -5.53
N ALA A 152 16.29 5.07 -5.57
CA ALA A 152 17.57 4.41 -5.86
C ALA A 152 17.85 3.16 -5.00
N ALA A 153 17.43 3.17 -3.73
CA ALA A 153 17.63 2.05 -2.81
C ALA A 153 16.88 0.75 -3.20
N ASN A 154 15.91 0.84 -4.13
CA ASN A 154 15.16 -0.31 -4.62
C ASN A 154 15.82 -1.00 -5.82
N TRP A 155 16.90 -0.42 -6.34
CA TRP A 155 17.64 -0.94 -7.49
C TRP A 155 18.92 -1.65 -7.01
N SER A 156 19.24 -2.79 -7.62
CA SER A 156 20.45 -3.56 -7.25
C SER A 156 21.77 -2.82 -7.46
N SER A 157 21.78 -1.84 -8.35
CA SER A 157 22.93 -0.97 -8.59
C SER A 157 22.99 0.24 -7.65
N GLY A 158 21.93 0.50 -6.88
CA GLY A 158 21.76 1.77 -6.16
C GLY A 158 21.52 2.98 -7.06
N THR A 159 21.24 2.79 -8.35
CA THR A 159 20.94 3.84 -9.33
C THR A 159 19.64 3.55 -10.04
N VAL A 160 18.72 4.52 -10.05
CA VAL A 160 17.41 4.40 -10.73
C VAL A 160 17.62 4.07 -12.21
N GLY A 161 16.91 3.05 -12.69
CA GLY A 161 16.97 2.62 -14.09
C GLY A 161 18.21 1.80 -14.47
N SER A 162 19.06 1.42 -13.51
CA SER A 162 20.25 0.60 -13.76
C SER A 162 20.27 -0.65 -12.88
N GLY A 163 20.70 -1.78 -13.45
CA GLY A 163 20.56 -3.08 -12.81
C GLY A 163 19.12 -3.57 -12.87
N CYS A 164 18.64 -4.19 -11.80
CA CYS A 164 17.25 -4.63 -11.69
C CYS A 164 16.58 -4.02 -10.46
N LEU A 165 15.28 -3.80 -10.56
CA LEU A 165 14.44 -3.44 -9.44
C LEU A 165 14.20 -4.69 -8.59
N TYR A 166 14.18 -4.55 -7.27
CA TYR A 166 13.86 -5.67 -6.39
C TYR A 166 12.40 -6.11 -6.58
N ILE A 167 12.20 -7.42 -6.77
CA ILE A 167 10.88 -8.01 -7.09
C ILE A 167 10.47 -9.14 -6.14
N GLY A 168 11.19 -9.35 -5.04
CA GLY A 168 10.79 -10.29 -4.00
C GLY A 168 10.74 -11.76 -4.42
N ASN A 169 9.72 -12.48 -3.92
CA ASN A 169 9.55 -13.91 -4.13
C ASN A 169 8.99 -14.23 -5.52
N ALA A 170 9.86 -14.30 -6.52
CA ALA A 170 9.47 -14.54 -7.92
C ALA A 170 9.57 -16.01 -8.34
N GLY A 171 9.80 -16.94 -7.40
CA GLY A 171 10.01 -18.37 -7.70
C GLY A 171 11.35 -18.67 -8.37
N VAL A 172 12.23 -17.67 -8.47
CA VAL A 172 13.58 -17.76 -9.04
C VAL A 172 14.56 -17.05 -8.11
N SER A 173 15.73 -17.64 -7.92
CA SER A 173 16.80 -17.04 -7.11
C SER A 173 17.69 -16.18 -7.98
N GLY A 174 17.83 -14.90 -7.64
CA GLY A 174 18.63 -13.96 -8.42
C GLY A 174 19.14 -12.79 -7.60
N VAL A 175 19.71 -11.80 -8.28
CA VAL A 175 20.17 -10.56 -7.64
C VAL A 175 18.98 -9.81 -7.03
N CYS A 176 17.87 -9.74 -7.76
CA CYS A 176 16.68 -8.97 -7.40
C CYS A 176 15.47 -9.79 -6.96
N SER A 177 15.59 -11.12 -7.02
CA SER A 177 14.54 -12.08 -6.77
C SER A 177 15.03 -13.17 -5.82
N TYR A 178 14.10 -13.85 -5.15
CA TYR A 178 14.38 -15.08 -4.45
C TYR A 178 13.32 -16.14 -4.72
N ASN A 179 13.69 -17.41 -4.54
CA ASN A 179 12.76 -18.53 -4.59
C ASN A 179 12.47 -19.01 -3.16
N GLY A 180 11.33 -18.59 -2.61
CA GLY A 180 10.85 -19.02 -1.30
C GLY A 180 9.67 -19.98 -1.45
N THR A 181 9.86 -21.27 -1.16
CA THR A 181 8.78 -22.27 -1.12
C THR A 181 8.33 -22.56 0.31
N GLY A 182 7.04 -22.36 0.62
CA GLY A 182 6.32 -23.22 1.58
C GLY A 182 6.53 -23.11 3.10
N ALA A 183 6.87 -21.96 3.71
CA ALA A 183 6.77 -21.75 5.16
C ALA A 183 6.63 -20.24 5.52
N PRO A 184 6.07 -19.87 6.70
CA PRO A 184 5.26 -18.66 6.86
C PRO A 184 6.12 -17.40 7.03
N ASN A 185 5.66 -16.29 6.46
CA ASN A 185 6.06 -14.92 6.82
C ASN A 185 7.54 -14.61 6.62
N TYR A 186 7.97 -14.55 5.37
CA TYR A 186 9.24 -13.91 5.02
C TYR A 186 9.30 -12.46 5.54
N GLU A 187 8.16 -11.81 5.72
CA GLU A 187 8.00 -10.51 6.38
C GLU A 187 8.49 -10.46 7.85
N THR A 188 8.44 -11.58 8.60
CA THR A 188 8.87 -11.64 10.02
C THR A 188 10.15 -12.42 10.31
N GLY A 189 10.70 -13.15 9.32
CA GLY A 189 11.75 -14.15 9.57
C GLY A 189 12.86 -14.25 8.53
N THR A 190 12.96 -13.31 7.60
CA THR A 190 13.91 -13.47 6.49
C THR A 190 15.38 -13.24 6.88
N SER A 191 16.27 -14.13 6.42
CA SER A 191 17.72 -13.89 6.39
C SER A 191 18.04 -12.67 5.53
N GLY A 192 18.89 -11.76 6.02
CA GLY A 192 18.96 -10.35 5.59
C GLY A 192 18.89 -10.03 4.08
N THR A 193 19.36 -10.90 3.18
CA THR A 193 19.38 -10.67 1.73
C THR A 193 18.02 -10.81 1.05
N ASN A 194 17.19 -11.79 1.42
CA ASN A 194 15.86 -11.94 0.83
C ASN A 194 14.92 -10.82 1.30
N ARG A 195 15.14 -10.31 2.52
CA ARG A 195 14.37 -9.22 3.13
C ARG A 195 14.54 -7.95 2.31
N ALA A 196 15.78 -7.68 1.89
CA ALA A 196 16.11 -6.54 1.05
C ALA A 196 15.44 -6.60 -0.34
N ARG A 197 15.09 -7.79 -0.82
CA ARG A 197 14.46 -7.98 -2.14
C ARG A 197 12.93 -7.88 -2.11
N ALA A 198 12.29 -8.24 -0.99
CA ALA A 198 10.84 -8.11 -0.80
C ALA A 198 10.43 -6.69 -0.33
N ARG A 199 11.34 -5.99 0.34
CA ARG A 199 11.09 -4.70 0.97
C ARG A 199 11.52 -3.54 0.09
N LEU A 200 10.56 -2.74 -0.31
CA LEU A 200 10.75 -1.55 -1.13
C LEU A 200 10.61 -0.29 -0.27
N ARG A 201 11.38 0.74 -0.60
CA ARG A 201 11.35 2.05 0.04
C ARG A 201 10.56 3.03 -0.80
N LEU A 202 9.71 3.80 -0.12
CA LEU A 202 9.00 4.95 -0.68
C LEU A 202 9.87 6.21 -0.53
N SER A 203 9.57 7.24 -1.32
CA SER A 203 10.31 8.50 -1.33
C SER A 203 10.22 9.29 -0.02
N ASN A 204 9.23 8.96 0.82
CA ASN A 204 9.09 9.49 2.18
C ASN A 204 9.82 8.65 3.24
N GLY A 205 10.60 7.65 2.83
CA GLY A 205 11.37 6.77 3.71
C GLY A 205 10.60 5.62 4.33
N GLN A 206 9.27 5.53 4.12
CA GLN A 206 8.49 4.38 4.57
C GLN A 206 8.79 3.13 3.74
N GLU A 207 8.48 1.97 4.30
CA GLU A 207 8.76 0.67 3.68
C GLU A 207 7.45 -0.03 3.35
N ILE A 208 7.37 -0.61 2.16
CA ILE A 208 6.24 -1.37 1.63
C ILE A 208 6.77 -2.70 1.09
N TRP A 209 5.99 -3.76 1.19
CA TRP A 209 6.50 -5.11 0.96
C TRP A 209 5.69 -5.88 -0.07
N ASP A 210 6.40 -6.79 -0.75
CA ASP A 210 5.84 -7.75 -1.70
C ASP A 210 4.93 -7.10 -2.77
N VAL A 211 5.24 -5.85 -3.15
CA VAL A 211 4.56 -5.09 -4.21
C VAL A 211 4.65 -5.83 -5.54
N SER A 212 5.75 -6.54 -5.77
CA SER A 212 5.93 -7.44 -6.90
C SER A 212 6.06 -8.88 -6.42
N ALA A 213 5.58 -9.79 -7.25
CA ALA A 213 5.59 -11.23 -7.03
C ALA A 213 4.94 -11.65 -5.70
N ASN A 214 5.37 -12.79 -5.16
CA ASN A 214 4.73 -13.56 -4.10
C ASN A 214 3.35 -14.08 -4.52
N VAL A 215 2.35 -13.21 -4.61
CA VAL A 215 1.00 -13.53 -5.11
C VAL A 215 0.50 -12.31 -5.96
N ALA A 216 -0.53 -12.42 -6.81
CA ALA A 216 -1.00 -11.30 -7.67
C ALA A 216 -2.07 -10.40 -7.01
N GLU A 217 -2.04 -9.07 -7.17
CA GLU A 217 -2.92 -8.12 -6.45
C GLU A 217 -4.22 -7.77 -7.16
N HIS A 218 -5.33 -7.77 -6.40
CA HIS A 218 -6.59 -7.21 -6.86
C HIS A 218 -6.52 -5.67 -6.86
N ILE A 219 -7.08 -5.06 -7.91
CA ILE A 219 -7.34 -3.63 -8.01
C ILE A 219 -8.86 -3.40 -8.18
N ALA A 220 -9.37 -2.23 -7.82
CA ALA A 220 -10.80 -1.93 -7.79
C ALA A 220 -11.47 -1.94 -9.18
N GLY A 221 -10.71 -1.60 -10.22
CA GLY A 221 -11.20 -1.51 -11.58
C GLY A 221 -11.56 -2.89 -12.13
N VAL A 222 -12.83 -3.09 -12.46
CA VAL A 222 -13.27 -4.13 -13.38
C VAL A 222 -13.40 -3.45 -14.73
N TYR A 223 -12.52 -3.78 -15.67
CA TYR A 223 -12.68 -3.29 -17.03
C TYR A 223 -13.54 -4.26 -17.84
N ASP A 224 -14.53 -3.71 -18.55
CA ASP A 224 -15.74 -4.39 -19.03
C ASP A 224 -15.53 -5.44 -20.15
N ALA A 225 -16.42 -6.42 -20.09
CA ALA A 225 -16.57 -7.63 -20.84
C ALA A 225 -16.77 -7.42 -22.35
N ASN A 226 -15.75 -7.75 -23.14
CA ASN A 226 -15.91 -8.28 -24.51
C ASN A 226 -14.58 -8.73 -25.14
N THR A 227 -13.49 -8.77 -24.38
CA THR A 227 -12.19 -9.23 -24.88
C THR A 227 -11.71 -10.45 -24.10
N SER A 228 -11.16 -11.40 -24.85
CA SER A 228 -10.41 -12.53 -24.31
C SER A 228 -9.36 -12.05 -23.31
N PHE A 229 -9.05 -12.88 -22.31
CA PHE A 229 -8.02 -12.58 -21.32
C PHE A 229 -6.71 -12.16 -22.01
N VAL A 230 -6.32 -10.89 -21.87
CA VAL A 230 -4.98 -10.40 -22.25
C VAL A 230 -4.23 -10.11 -20.97
N GLY A 231 -3.18 -10.88 -20.71
CA GLY A 231 -2.27 -10.67 -19.59
C GLY A 231 -0.81 -10.75 -20.05
N GLY A 232 0.07 -10.06 -19.34
CA GLY A 232 1.48 -9.97 -19.71
C GLY A 232 2.35 -9.33 -18.64
N ASN A 233 3.67 -9.52 -18.76
CA ASN A 233 4.65 -8.84 -17.93
C ASN A 233 4.71 -7.35 -18.30
N VAL A 234 4.95 -6.49 -17.31
CA VAL A 234 5.00 -5.02 -17.47
C VAL A 234 6.06 -4.54 -18.47
N VAL A 235 6.99 -5.41 -18.85
CA VAL A 235 8.08 -5.12 -19.79
C VAL A 235 7.72 -5.31 -21.28
N ASN A 236 6.54 -5.86 -21.57
CA ASN A 236 6.02 -6.05 -22.93
C ASN A 236 4.70 -5.31 -23.17
N ILE A 237 4.44 -4.24 -22.41
CA ILE A 237 3.20 -3.47 -22.54
C ILE A 237 3.29 -2.47 -23.70
N ASP A 238 2.38 -2.60 -24.67
CA ASP A 238 2.24 -1.71 -25.84
C ASP A 238 1.41 -0.44 -25.53
N ALA A 239 1.33 0.48 -26.51
CA ALA A 239 0.94 1.87 -26.30
C ALA A 239 -0.37 2.14 -25.53
N PRO A 240 -1.51 1.46 -25.78
CA PRO A 240 -2.73 1.74 -25.02
C PRO A 240 -2.72 1.10 -23.62
N HIS A 241 -2.04 -0.05 -23.44
CA HIS A 241 -1.95 -0.69 -22.13
C HIS A 241 -0.89 -0.03 -21.25
N LYS A 242 0.13 0.62 -21.85
CA LYS A 242 1.22 1.26 -21.12
C LYS A 242 0.77 2.52 -20.42
N SER A 243 -0.16 3.27 -21.01
CA SER A 243 -0.74 4.43 -20.33
C SER A 243 -1.62 4.03 -19.14
N VAL A 244 -2.14 2.81 -19.13
CA VAL A 244 -3.03 2.30 -18.08
C VAL A 244 -2.24 1.53 -17.02
N PHE A 245 -1.52 0.48 -17.40
CA PHE A 245 -0.87 -0.46 -16.50
C PHE A 245 0.65 -0.28 -16.44
N GLY A 246 1.19 0.58 -17.30
CA GLY A 246 2.62 0.78 -17.46
C GLY A 246 3.13 1.95 -16.62
N PRO A 247 4.34 1.84 -16.10
CA PRO A 247 5.05 2.97 -15.53
C PRO A 247 5.35 4.03 -16.62
N SER A 248 5.22 5.32 -16.28
CA SER A 248 5.60 6.47 -17.13
C SER A 248 7.08 6.44 -17.59
N GLY A 249 7.36 6.94 -18.80
CA GLY A 249 8.69 6.89 -19.43
C GLY A 249 8.84 5.70 -20.38
N THR A 250 10.05 5.44 -20.89
CA THR A 250 10.33 4.37 -21.85
C THR A 250 11.15 3.27 -21.20
N TYR A 251 10.49 2.18 -20.80
CA TYR A 251 11.15 0.93 -20.45
C TYR A 251 11.30 0.13 -21.74
N SER A 252 12.52 -0.02 -22.22
CA SER A 252 12.83 -0.98 -23.28
C SER A 252 13.27 -2.29 -22.64
N ALA A 253 12.94 -3.45 -23.23
CA ALA A 253 13.49 -4.73 -22.77
C ALA A 253 15.03 -4.73 -22.68
N ALA A 254 15.70 -3.93 -23.53
CA ALA A 254 17.15 -3.74 -23.54
C ALA A 254 17.69 -2.97 -22.31
N SER A 255 16.91 -2.02 -21.75
CA SER A 255 17.27 -1.27 -20.54
C SER A 255 16.95 -2.01 -19.24
N CYS A 256 16.23 -3.14 -19.34
CA CYS A 256 15.83 -3.99 -18.20
C CYS A 256 16.57 -5.34 -18.15
N ALA A 257 17.45 -5.61 -19.13
CA ALA A 257 18.19 -6.86 -19.21
C ALA A 257 19.39 -6.85 -18.24
N ALA A 258 19.25 -7.49 -17.07
CA ALA A 258 20.39 -7.87 -16.25
C ALA A 258 20.56 -9.40 -16.24
N SER A 259 21.61 -9.85 -16.94
CA SER A 259 22.24 -11.18 -16.96
C SER A 259 21.35 -12.40 -17.21
N SER A 260 21.74 -13.15 -18.23
CA SER A 260 21.16 -14.35 -18.85
C SER A 260 20.96 -15.58 -17.95
N THR A 261 20.67 -15.43 -16.66
CA THR A 261 20.26 -16.55 -15.77
C THR A 261 18.88 -16.35 -15.15
N ASP A 262 18.26 -15.18 -15.32
CA ASP A 262 16.88 -14.97 -14.88
C ASP A 262 15.92 -15.22 -16.06
N SER A 263 15.30 -16.40 -16.08
CA SER A 263 14.29 -16.77 -17.10
C SER A 263 13.01 -15.94 -17.00
N THR A 264 12.92 -14.97 -16.08
CA THR A 264 11.79 -14.04 -15.98
C THR A 264 11.97 -12.73 -16.77
N GLY A 265 13.02 -12.61 -17.58
CA GLY A 265 13.12 -11.56 -18.61
C GLY A 265 13.03 -10.15 -18.05
N GLY A 266 14.13 -9.69 -17.43
CA GLY A 266 14.40 -8.28 -17.17
C GLY A 266 13.20 -7.42 -16.79
N LEU A 267 12.70 -7.54 -15.57
CA LEU A 267 11.54 -6.78 -15.09
C LEU A 267 11.98 -5.40 -14.55
N CYS A 268 11.61 -4.32 -15.24
CA CYS A 268 11.74 -2.95 -14.71
C CYS A 268 10.46 -2.44 -14.02
N GLY A 269 9.37 -3.20 -14.08
CA GLY A 269 8.07 -2.83 -13.51
C GLY A 269 7.66 -3.77 -12.38
N LEU A 270 6.80 -3.27 -11.50
CA LEU A 270 6.29 -3.98 -10.34
C LEU A 270 4.87 -4.46 -10.60
N GLY A 271 4.73 -5.63 -11.22
CA GLY A 271 3.43 -6.31 -11.30
C GLY A 271 3.13 -7.02 -12.61
N TRP A 272 1.90 -7.51 -12.67
CA TRP A 272 1.29 -8.19 -13.79
C TRP A 272 -0.05 -7.53 -14.09
N TYR A 273 -0.41 -7.38 -15.36
CA TYR A 273 -1.71 -6.84 -15.75
C TYR A 273 -2.59 -7.94 -16.33
N GLY A 274 -3.90 -7.82 -16.14
CA GLY A 274 -4.90 -8.71 -16.75
C GLY A 274 -6.20 -7.97 -16.99
N TYR A 275 -6.83 -8.25 -18.15
CA TYR A 275 -8.15 -7.74 -18.53
C TYR A 275 -9.02 -8.91 -19.00
N GLY A 276 -10.25 -9.03 -18.51
CA GLY A 276 -11.23 -10.00 -19.04
C GLY A 276 -12.21 -10.54 -18.00
N SER A 277 -13.40 -10.95 -18.46
CA SER A 277 -14.42 -11.58 -17.63
C SER A 277 -14.12 -13.06 -17.42
N ALA A 278 -13.42 -13.40 -16.35
CA ALA A 278 -13.60 -14.70 -15.72
C ALA A 278 -13.26 -14.59 -14.23
N PRO A 279 -13.97 -15.33 -13.36
CA PRO A 279 -13.48 -15.67 -12.03
C PRO A 279 -12.28 -16.60 -12.23
N ALA A 280 -11.15 -16.06 -12.70
CA ALA A 280 -10.00 -16.88 -13.05
C ALA A 280 -9.39 -17.38 -11.76
N LEU A 281 -9.53 -18.69 -11.57
CA LEU A 281 -8.93 -19.59 -10.59
C LEU A 281 -7.39 -19.61 -10.66
N HIS A 282 -6.75 -18.45 -10.79
CA HIS A 282 -5.35 -18.28 -10.41
C HIS A 282 -5.34 -17.83 -8.95
N PRO A 283 -4.41 -18.29 -8.10
CA PRO A 283 -4.31 -17.81 -6.72
C PRO A 283 -3.99 -16.32 -6.73
N THR A 284 -5.02 -15.49 -6.79
CA THR A 284 -4.97 -14.05 -6.61
C THR A 284 -4.96 -13.75 -5.10
N LYS A 285 -4.14 -12.77 -4.70
CA LYS A 285 -3.95 -12.23 -3.33
C LYS A 285 -5.25 -11.71 -2.75
N PRO A 286 -5.15 -11.12 -1.56
CA PRO A 286 -5.67 -9.81 -1.28
C PRO A 286 -4.55 -8.75 -1.16
N MET A 287 -4.57 -7.72 -2.01
CA MET A 287 -5.01 -6.37 -1.67
C MET A 287 -3.94 -5.53 -0.96
N LEU A 288 -3.35 -4.59 -1.69
CA LEU A 288 -2.93 -3.31 -1.13
C LEU A 288 -4.12 -2.37 -1.01
N GLU A 289 -4.85 -2.48 0.09
CA GLU A 289 -5.99 -1.61 0.38
C GLU A 289 -5.59 -0.14 0.51
N VAL A 290 -6.43 0.75 0.00
CA VAL A 290 -6.22 2.20 0.04
C VAL A 290 -7.17 2.86 1.02
N VAL A 291 -6.64 3.78 1.83
CA VAL A 291 -7.41 4.71 2.66
C VAL A 291 -7.18 6.15 2.18
N THR A 292 -8.27 6.87 1.89
CA THR A 292 -8.26 8.28 1.42
C THR A 292 -8.76 9.25 2.49
#